data_AF-I9BPL4-F1
#
_entry.id   AF-I9BPL4-F1
#
_cell.length_a   1.000
_cell.length_b   1.000
_cell.length_c   1.000
_cell.angle_alpha   90.00
_cell.angle_beta   90.00
_cell.angle_gamma   90.00
#
_symmetry.space_group_name_H-M   'P 1'
#
loop_
_entity.id
_entity.type
_entity.pdbx_description
1 polymer ?
#
loop_
_entity_poly.entity_id
_entity_poly.type
_entity_poly.pdbx_seq_one_letter_code
_entity_poly.pdbx_strand_id
1 'polypeptide(L)'
;MGKQKFYVVWDGVTPGIYTSWTECQLQVKGYDSAKYKSFDNREEAERAFAASPYAYIGKNAKKKTTGPSTEMLPAAVIENSLAVDAACSGNPGPMEYRGVHVASRQEIFHFGPMKGTNNIGEFLALVHGLALLKQKGFDMPIYSDSANAISWVKQKKCKTKLSRTAETEALFVLIERAEKWLKENKYTTPILKWETREWGEIPADFGRK
;
A
#
# COMPACT_ATOMS: atom_id res chain seq x y z
N MET A 1 25.42 -33.01 3.00
CA MET A 1 24.26 -32.99 2.07
C MET A 1 24.10 -31.58 1.54
N GLY A 2 24.10 -31.38 0.22
CA GLY A 2 23.99 -30.05 -0.39
C GLY A 2 22.61 -29.43 -0.16
N LYS A 3 22.55 -28.11 0.05
CA LYS A 3 21.28 -27.39 0.20
C LYS A 3 20.53 -27.41 -1.14
N GLN A 4 19.29 -27.89 -1.13
CA GLN A 4 18.38 -27.84 -2.29
C GLN A 4 18.07 -26.38 -2.63
N LYS A 5 18.09 -26.04 -3.92
CA LYS A 5 17.69 -24.71 -4.42
C LYS A 5 16.39 -24.80 -5.21
N PHE A 6 15.67 -23.69 -5.23
CA PHE A 6 14.43 -23.48 -5.98
C PHE A 6 14.61 -22.30 -6.92
N TYR A 7 14.14 -22.40 -8.15
CA TYR A 7 14.34 -21.40 -9.18
C TYR A 7 12.98 -20.92 -9.67
N VAL A 8 12.69 -19.64 -9.45
CA VAL A 8 11.45 -19.01 -9.92
C VAL A 8 11.73 -18.36 -11.26
N VAL A 9 10.88 -18.65 -12.24
CA VAL A 9 10.83 -17.99 -13.55
C VAL A 9 9.51 -17.23 -13.62
N TRP A 10 9.58 -15.91 -13.67
CA TRP A 10 8.40 -15.04 -13.85
C TRP A 10 8.15 -14.68 -15.30
N ASP A 11 9.21 -14.61 -16.10
CA ASP A 11 9.18 -14.25 -17.51
C ASP A 11 10.25 -15.09 -18.21
N GLY A 12 9.83 -15.86 -19.22
CA GLY A 12 10.61 -16.92 -19.86
C GLY A 12 9.69 -17.79 -20.71
N VAL A 13 10.22 -18.90 -21.24
CA VAL A 13 9.45 -19.84 -22.09
C VAL A 13 8.23 -20.38 -21.33
N THR A 14 8.44 -20.87 -20.10
CA THR A 14 7.36 -21.33 -19.22
C THR A 14 7.58 -20.78 -17.79
N PRO A 15 6.79 -19.79 -17.34
CA PRO A 15 6.84 -19.31 -15.96
C PRO A 15 6.48 -20.43 -14.96
N GLY A 16 7.20 -20.50 -13.85
CA GLY A 16 7.01 -21.55 -12.85
C GLY A 16 8.15 -21.64 -11.84
N ILE A 17 8.06 -22.63 -10.96
CA ILE A 17 9.06 -22.92 -9.93
C ILE A 17 9.71 -24.26 -10.25
N TYR A 18 11.04 -24.24 -10.40
CA TYR A 18 11.84 -25.41 -10.75
C TYR A 18 12.75 -25.79 -9.61
N THR A 19 13.00 -27.08 -9.41
CA THR A 19 13.90 -27.57 -8.35
C THR A 19 15.30 -27.88 -8.88
N SER A 20 15.47 -27.87 -10.21
CA SER A 20 16.75 -28.07 -10.88
C SER A 20 17.17 -26.83 -11.67
N TRP A 21 18.46 -26.49 -11.61
CA TRP A 21 19.04 -25.44 -12.46
C TRP A 21 18.87 -25.78 -13.95
N THR A 22 19.01 -27.06 -14.31
CA THR A 22 18.88 -27.52 -15.70
C THR A 22 17.49 -27.21 -16.25
N GLU A 23 16.44 -27.45 -15.46
CA GLU A 23 15.05 -27.16 -15.86
C GLU A 23 14.80 -25.65 -15.98
N CYS A 24 15.26 -24.86 -15.00
CA CYS A 24 15.18 -23.41 -15.03
C CYS A 24 15.91 -22.84 -16.26
N GLN A 25 17.11 -23.33 -16.54
CA GLN A 25 17.96 -22.88 -17.64
C GLN A 25 17.27 -23.08 -19.00
N LEU A 26 16.55 -24.20 -19.18
CA LEU A 26 15.77 -24.44 -20.40
C LEU A 26 14.66 -23.39 -20.62
N GLN A 27 14.19 -22.74 -19.56
CA GLN A 27 13.11 -21.73 -19.66
C GLN A 27 13.62 -20.31 -19.92
N VAL A 28 14.91 -20.04 -19.67
CA VAL A 28 15.47 -18.67 -19.72
C VAL A 28 16.56 -18.52 -20.76
N LYS A 29 17.22 -19.62 -21.16
CA LYS A 29 18.31 -19.60 -22.13
C LYS A 29 17.78 -19.26 -23.53
N GLY A 30 18.23 -18.13 -24.08
CA GLY A 30 17.82 -17.64 -25.40
C GLY A 30 16.54 -16.79 -25.39
N TYR A 31 16.04 -16.42 -24.21
CA TYR A 31 14.89 -15.52 -24.07
C TYR A 31 15.37 -14.14 -23.57
N ASP A 32 15.31 -13.14 -24.45
CA ASP A 32 16.00 -11.84 -24.28
C ASP A 32 15.56 -11.03 -23.05
N SER A 33 14.36 -11.28 -22.51
CA SER A 33 13.81 -10.57 -21.34
C SER A 33 13.55 -11.47 -20.13
N ALA A 34 14.27 -12.59 -19.99
CA ALA A 34 13.99 -13.57 -18.95
C ALA A 34 14.16 -12.99 -17.53
N LYS A 35 13.14 -13.19 -16.68
CA LYS A 35 13.15 -12.78 -15.27
C LYS A 35 13.09 -14.03 -14.41
N TYR A 36 14.20 -14.32 -13.74
CA TYR A 36 14.30 -15.49 -12.86
C TYR A 36 15.22 -15.23 -11.65
N LYS A 37 15.04 -16.00 -10.58
CA LYS A 37 15.88 -15.94 -9.36
C LYS A 37 15.87 -17.26 -8.61
N SER A 38 17.00 -17.60 -7.98
CA SER A 38 17.11 -18.76 -7.10
C SER A 38 16.85 -18.42 -5.63
N PHE A 39 16.22 -19.34 -4.91
CA PHE A 39 15.89 -19.27 -3.48
C PHE A 39 16.33 -20.55 -2.77
N ASP A 40 16.60 -20.43 -1.47
CA ASP A 40 17.03 -21.56 -0.63
C ASP A 40 15.85 -22.31 0.03
N ASN A 41 14.64 -21.74 -0.02
CA ASN A 41 13.41 -22.32 0.55
C ASN A 41 12.30 -22.39 -0.52
N ARG A 42 11.58 -23.52 -0.57
CA ARG A 42 10.41 -23.73 -1.42
C ARG A 42 9.33 -22.67 -1.17
N GLU A 43 9.02 -22.41 0.09
CA GLU A 43 7.98 -21.44 0.44
C GLU A 43 8.35 -20.02 0.00
N GLU A 44 9.64 -19.68 0.04
CA GLU A 44 10.12 -18.39 -0.44
C GLU A 44 10.01 -18.31 -1.97
N ALA A 45 10.31 -19.40 -2.68
CA ALA A 45 10.10 -19.49 -4.12
C ALA A 45 8.62 -19.38 -4.51
N GLU A 46 7.72 -20.00 -3.75
CA GLU A 46 6.25 -19.92 -3.96
C GLU A 46 5.75 -18.49 -3.75
N ARG A 47 6.16 -17.84 -2.66
CA ARG A 47 5.85 -16.42 -2.41
C ARG A 47 6.42 -15.51 -3.50
N ALA A 48 7.68 -15.73 -3.87
CA ALA A 48 8.34 -14.95 -4.89
C ALA A 48 7.62 -15.09 -6.23
N PHE A 49 7.21 -16.30 -6.62
CA PHE A 49 6.44 -16.55 -7.85
C PHE A 49 5.07 -15.85 -7.86
N ALA A 50 4.37 -15.83 -6.72
CA ALA A 50 3.11 -15.10 -6.56
C ALA A 50 3.28 -13.56 -6.54
N ALA A 51 4.51 -13.08 -6.29
CA ALA A 51 4.84 -11.67 -6.25
C ALA A 51 5.45 -11.18 -7.57
N SER A 52 5.54 -9.85 -7.72
CA SER A 52 6.11 -9.24 -8.93
C SER A 52 7.64 -9.47 -9.02
N PRO A 53 8.19 -9.84 -10.18
CA PRO A 53 9.64 -10.06 -10.35
C PRO A 53 10.48 -8.83 -10.00
N TYR A 54 9.93 -7.62 -10.13
CA TYR A 54 10.63 -6.37 -9.79
C TYR A 54 10.91 -6.20 -8.29
N ALA A 55 10.19 -6.90 -7.40
CA ALA A 55 10.50 -6.95 -5.98
C ALA A 55 11.78 -7.75 -5.68
N TYR A 56 12.19 -8.62 -6.60
CA TYR A 56 13.29 -9.58 -6.40
C TYR A 56 14.47 -9.36 -7.35
N ILE A 57 14.26 -8.69 -8.50
CA ILE A 57 15.24 -8.49 -9.57
C ILE A 57 15.38 -6.98 -9.86
N GLY A 58 16.52 -6.37 -9.47
CA GLY A 58 16.83 -4.95 -9.75
C GLY A 58 17.82 -4.31 -8.77
N LYS A 59 18.32 -3.09 -9.09
CA LYS A 59 19.34 -2.32 -8.33
C LYS A 59 18.95 -1.95 -6.89
N ASN A 60 17.71 -2.20 -6.46
CA ASN A 60 17.24 -2.07 -5.07
C ASN A 60 17.26 -3.39 -4.27
N ALA A 61 17.86 -4.46 -4.81
CA ALA A 61 18.09 -5.70 -4.07
C ALA A 61 19.21 -5.54 -3.02
N LYS A 62 19.01 -4.69 -2.00
CA LYS A 62 19.87 -4.68 -0.81
C LYS A 62 19.43 -5.77 0.15
N LYS A 63 20.41 -6.63 0.47
CA LYS A 63 20.47 -7.61 1.56
C LYS A 63 19.63 -7.17 2.78
N LYS A 64 18.57 -7.91 3.07
CA LYS A 64 18.08 -8.10 4.44
C LYS A 64 18.42 -9.52 4.87
N THR A 65 19.64 -9.71 5.35
CA THR A 65 19.93 -10.73 6.36
C THR A 65 19.47 -10.18 7.70
N THR A 66 18.37 -10.71 8.23
CA THR A 66 18.08 -11.00 9.65
C THR A 66 16.58 -11.21 9.83
N GLY A 67 16.19 -12.45 10.18
CA GLY A 67 14.99 -12.77 10.97
C GLY A 67 13.63 -12.71 10.26
N PRO A 68 12.67 -13.56 10.67
CA PRO A 68 11.32 -13.50 10.17
C PRO A 68 10.61 -12.30 10.78
N SER A 69 10.19 -11.35 9.97
CA SER A 69 9.03 -10.53 10.27
C SER A 69 8.11 -10.53 9.05
N THR A 70 7.69 -11.73 8.64
CA THR A 70 6.31 -11.88 8.23
C THR A 70 5.50 -11.68 9.51
N GLU A 71 5.17 -10.43 9.86
CA GLU A 71 4.01 -10.23 10.71
C GLU A 71 2.84 -10.79 9.90
N MET A 72 2.49 -12.05 10.16
CA MET A 72 1.24 -12.60 9.67
C MET A 72 0.15 -11.64 10.14
N LEU A 73 -0.56 -11.05 9.17
CA LEU A 73 -1.69 -10.21 9.50
C LEU A 73 -2.65 -11.03 10.37
N PRO A 74 -3.22 -10.42 11.43
CA PRO A 74 -4.21 -11.10 12.24
C PRO A 74 -5.35 -11.63 11.35
N ALA A 75 -5.88 -12.82 11.63
CA ALA A 75 -6.91 -13.46 10.80
C ALA A 75 -8.19 -12.61 10.63
N ALA A 76 -8.40 -11.60 11.48
CA ALA A 76 -9.49 -10.64 11.39
C ALA A 76 -9.28 -9.55 10.32
N VAL A 77 -8.05 -9.38 9.81
CA VAL A 77 -7.72 -8.37 8.81
C VAL A 77 -8.09 -8.89 7.42
N ILE A 78 -8.85 -8.09 6.67
CA ILE A 78 -9.15 -8.39 5.27
C ILE A 78 -7.92 -8.04 4.43
N GLU A 79 -7.21 -9.04 3.92
CA GLU A 79 -5.96 -8.85 3.18
C GLU A 79 -6.12 -8.08 1.87
N ASN A 80 -7.17 -8.39 1.09
CA ASN A 80 -7.54 -7.65 -0.11
C ASN A 80 -8.28 -6.37 0.27
N SER A 81 -7.52 -5.40 0.80
CA SER A 81 -8.01 -4.11 1.22
C SER A 81 -6.96 -3.03 1.01
N LEU A 82 -7.41 -1.78 1.03
CA LEU A 82 -6.54 -0.60 0.96
C LEU A 82 -6.39 -0.02 2.37
N ALA A 83 -5.17 0.12 2.87
CA ALA A 83 -4.89 0.93 4.06
C ALA A 83 -4.51 2.35 3.63
N VAL A 84 -4.98 3.36 4.35
CA VAL A 84 -4.58 4.77 4.15
C VAL A 84 -4.10 5.38 5.45
N ASP A 85 -3.12 6.27 5.35
CA ASP A 85 -2.53 6.98 6.48
C ASP A 85 -1.97 8.34 6.02
N ALA A 86 -1.80 9.26 6.96
CA ALA A 86 -1.17 10.54 6.74
C ALA A 86 -0.09 10.85 7.79
N ALA A 87 0.93 11.58 7.35
CA ALA A 87 1.97 12.11 8.21
C ALA A 87 2.06 13.63 8.06
N CYS A 88 2.41 14.31 9.16
CA CYS A 88 2.61 15.76 9.16
C CYS A 88 3.79 16.15 10.06
N SER A 89 4.85 16.71 9.48
CA SER A 89 6.05 17.13 10.23
C SER A 89 5.82 18.50 10.89
N GLY A 90 5.39 18.48 12.16
CA GLY A 90 4.84 19.66 12.84
C GLY A 90 3.39 19.87 12.39
N ASN A 91 2.49 20.15 13.34
CA ASN A 91 1.05 20.09 13.08
C ASN A 91 0.37 21.40 13.51
N PRO A 92 0.26 22.43 12.64
CA PRO A 92 0.34 22.37 11.16
C PRO A 92 1.75 22.43 10.55
N GLY A 93 2.00 21.73 9.43
CA GLY A 93 3.31 21.62 8.78
C GLY A 93 3.22 20.91 7.43
N PRO A 94 4.37 20.45 6.86
CA PRO A 94 4.37 19.62 5.66
C PRO A 94 3.62 18.32 5.92
N MET A 95 2.45 18.20 5.30
CA MET A 95 1.53 17.08 5.40
C MET A 95 1.56 16.27 4.09
N GLU A 96 1.69 14.97 4.22
CA GLU A 96 1.63 13.99 3.15
C GLU A 96 0.68 12.84 3.54
N TYR A 97 0.16 12.13 2.55
CA TYR A 97 -0.67 10.95 2.78
C TYR A 97 -0.49 9.91 1.68
N ARG A 98 -0.83 8.66 1.97
CA ARG A 98 -0.73 7.57 1.00
C ARG A 98 -1.77 6.49 1.19
N GLY A 99 -1.89 5.63 0.18
CA GLY A 99 -2.67 4.41 0.21
C GLY A 99 -1.79 3.22 -0.14
N VAL A 100 -1.86 2.15 0.66
CA VAL A 100 -1.06 0.94 0.54
C VAL A 100 -1.99 -0.28 0.51
N HIS A 101 -1.82 -1.19 -0.44
CA HIS A 101 -2.56 -2.46 -0.44
C HIS A 101 -2.06 -3.35 0.71
N VAL A 102 -2.98 -3.83 1.54
CA VAL A 102 -2.65 -4.47 2.83
C VAL A 102 -1.82 -5.74 2.65
N ALA A 103 -2.22 -6.65 1.78
CA ALA A 103 -1.50 -7.92 1.58
C ALA A 103 -0.12 -7.72 0.93
N SER A 104 -0.06 -6.97 -0.17
CA SER A 104 1.16 -6.83 -0.98
C SER A 104 2.12 -5.77 -0.47
N ARG A 105 1.67 -4.90 0.45
CA ARG A 105 2.39 -3.71 0.92
C ARG A 105 2.78 -2.75 -0.21
N GLN A 106 2.11 -2.83 -1.35
CA GLN A 106 2.35 -1.95 -2.48
C GLN A 106 1.70 -0.59 -2.24
N GLU A 107 2.47 0.48 -2.36
CA GLU A 107 1.94 1.84 -2.40
C GLU A 107 1.17 2.05 -3.71
N ILE A 108 -0.13 2.33 -3.57
CA ILE A 108 -1.07 2.53 -4.66
C ILE A 108 -1.11 4.01 -5.07
N PHE A 109 -1.01 4.90 -4.10
CA PHE A 109 -0.86 6.33 -4.33
C PHE A 109 -0.12 7.00 -3.17
N HIS A 110 0.50 8.13 -3.46
CA HIS A 110 1.10 9.05 -2.51
C HIS A 110 0.79 10.48 -2.94
N PHE A 111 0.62 11.37 -1.96
CA PHE A 111 0.37 12.78 -2.20
C PHE A 111 1.09 13.63 -1.14
N GLY A 112 1.67 14.75 -1.59
CA GLY A 112 2.33 15.73 -0.75
C GLY A 112 3.85 15.75 -0.94
N PRO A 113 4.59 16.46 -0.07
CA PRO A 113 4.08 17.23 1.06
C PRO A 113 3.40 18.55 0.65
N MET A 114 2.44 19.03 1.44
CA MET A 114 1.89 20.38 1.36
C MET A 114 1.54 20.93 2.76
N LYS A 115 1.45 22.25 2.95
CA LYS A 115 1.11 22.83 4.26
C LYS A 115 -0.29 22.40 4.71
N GLY A 116 -0.39 21.65 5.80
CA GLY A 116 -1.65 21.11 6.32
C GLY A 116 -1.56 20.59 7.76
N THR A 117 -2.52 19.76 8.16
CA THR A 117 -2.54 19.07 9.46
C THR A 117 -2.74 17.58 9.27
N ASN A 118 -2.33 16.77 10.24
CA ASN A 118 -2.47 15.31 10.16
C ASN A 118 -3.92 14.89 9.84
N ASN A 119 -4.88 15.42 10.60
CA ASN A 119 -6.31 15.10 10.43
C ASN A 119 -6.86 15.47 9.04
N ILE A 120 -6.34 16.53 8.40
CA ILE A 120 -6.73 16.85 7.02
C ILE A 120 -6.15 15.81 6.06
N GLY A 121 -4.89 15.42 6.24
CA GLY A 121 -4.25 14.36 5.46
C GLY A 121 -5.03 13.05 5.52
N GLU A 122 -5.37 12.59 6.72
CA GLU A 122 -6.17 11.38 6.95
C GLU A 122 -7.51 11.42 6.21
N PHE A 123 -8.21 12.56 6.30
CA PHE A 123 -9.48 12.76 5.60
C PHE A 123 -9.31 12.70 4.09
N LEU A 124 -8.31 13.41 3.55
CA LEU A 124 -8.05 13.43 2.11
C LEU A 124 -7.61 12.05 1.61
N ALA A 125 -6.83 11.30 2.38
CA ALA A 125 -6.40 9.95 2.05
C ALA A 125 -7.59 8.99 1.88
N LEU A 126 -8.55 9.03 2.81
CA LEU A 126 -9.79 8.25 2.70
C LEU A 126 -10.60 8.65 1.47
N VAL A 127 -10.82 9.94 1.22
CA VAL A 127 -11.60 10.37 0.06
C VAL A 127 -10.90 10.03 -1.26
N HIS A 128 -9.58 10.15 -1.33
CA HIS A 128 -8.78 9.73 -2.48
C HIS A 128 -8.94 8.23 -2.71
N GLY A 129 -8.79 7.40 -1.67
CA GLY A 129 -9.00 5.96 -1.76
C GLY A 129 -10.39 5.61 -2.28
N LEU A 130 -11.46 6.19 -1.71
CA LEU A 130 -12.83 5.97 -2.16
C LEU A 130 -13.03 6.34 -3.63
N ALA A 131 -12.51 7.49 -4.05
CA ALA A 131 -12.61 7.94 -5.43
C ALA A 131 -11.86 7.02 -6.39
N LEU A 132 -10.67 6.58 -6.01
CA LEU A 132 -9.85 5.68 -6.81
C LEU A 132 -10.50 4.30 -6.96
N LEU A 133 -10.98 3.70 -5.88
CA LEU A 133 -11.64 2.39 -5.92
C LEU A 133 -12.89 2.44 -6.79
N LYS A 134 -13.72 3.48 -6.64
CA LYS A 134 -14.88 3.71 -7.52
C LYS A 134 -14.47 3.85 -8.98
N GLN A 135 -13.43 4.65 -9.28
CA GLN A 135 -12.96 4.87 -10.65
C GLN A 135 -12.46 3.59 -11.30
N LYS A 136 -11.82 2.70 -10.53
CA LYS A 136 -11.29 1.42 -11.01
C LYS A 136 -12.32 0.28 -10.96
N GLY A 137 -13.47 0.48 -10.33
CA GLY A 137 -14.48 -0.56 -10.14
C GLY A 137 -14.05 -1.64 -9.16
N PHE A 138 -13.16 -1.33 -8.21
CA PHE A 138 -12.71 -2.28 -7.20
C PHE A 138 -13.66 -2.30 -6.00
N ASP A 139 -14.05 -3.51 -5.59
CA ASP A 139 -14.90 -3.76 -4.42
C ASP A 139 -14.06 -4.33 -3.27
N MET A 140 -13.16 -3.49 -2.75
CA MET A 140 -12.37 -3.81 -1.56
C MET A 140 -12.56 -2.75 -0.49
N PRO A 141 -12.51 -3.11 0.81
CA PRO A 141 -12.66 -2.14 1.89
C PRO A 141 -11.43 -1.24 2.01
N ILE A 142 -11.61 -0.10 2.70
CA ILE A 142 -10.52 0.82 3.07
C ILE A 142 -10.37 0.85 4.59
N TYR A 143 -9.15 0.60 5.07
CA TYR A 143 -8.75 0.80 6.45
C TYR A 143 -8.16 2.20 6.67
N SER A 144 -8.52 2.82 7.79
CA SER A 144 -7.82 3.96 8.38
C SER A 144 -7.80 3.77 9.89
N ASP A 145 -6.73 4.19 10.56
CA ASP A 145 -6.69 4.20 12.01
C ASP A 145 -7.24 5.52 12.62
N SER A 146 -7.59 6.50 11.78
CA SER A 146 -8.07 7.82 12.20
C SER A 146 -9.58 7.86 12.37
N ALA A 147 -10.04 7.78 13.63
CA ALA A 147 -11.45 7.94 13.97
C ALA A 147 -12.03 9.31 13.54
N ASN A 148 -11.21 10.37 13.58
CA ASN A 148 -11.60 11.71 13.12
C ASN A 148 -11.92 11.70 11.63
N ALA A 149 -11.04 11.13 10.80
CA ALA A 149 -11.22 11.12 9.36
C ALA A 149 -12.40 10.25 8.94
N ILE A 150 -12.56 9.06 9.53
CA ILE A 150 -13.73 8.20 9.30
C ILE A 150 -15.03 8.98 9.61
N SER A 151 -15.05 9.69 10.74
CA SER A 151 -16.19 10.51 11.15
C SER A 151 -16.47 11.67 10.17
N TRP A 152 -15.43 12.35 9.67
CA TRP A 152 -15.56 13.43 8.70
C TRP A 152 -16.05 12.96 7.33
N VAL A 153 -15.59 11.79 6.86
CA VAL A 153 -16.07 11.17 5.63
C VAL A 153 -17.55 10.80 5.75
N LYS A 154 -17.96 10.17 6.87
CA LYS A 154 -19.36 9.86 7.15
C LYS A 154 -20.26 11.11 7.15
N GLN A 155 -19.75 12.21 7.68
CA GLN A 155 -20.44 13.51 7.71
C GLN A 155 -20.29 14.31 6.39
N LYS A 156 -19.49 13.81 5.44
CA LYS A 156 -19.17 14.49 4.17
C LYS A 156 -18.64 15.92 4.36
N LYS A 157 -17.90 16.14 5.46
CA LYS A 157 -17.43 17.46 5.87
C LYS A 157 -16.11 17.37 6.63
N CYS A 158 -15.09 18.08 6.14
CA CYS A 158 -13.84 18.28 6.86
C CYS A 158 -14.05 19.35 7.94
N LYS A 159 -13.97 18.97 9.21
CA LYS A 159 -14.16 19.89 10.36
C LYS A 159 -12.82 20.41 10.89
N THR A 160 -11.96 20.87 9.98
CA THR A 160 -10.67 21.44 10.34
C THR A 160 -10.80 22.77 11.06
N LYS A 161 -9.84 23.07 11.95
CA LYS A 161 -9.64 24.38 12.60
C LYS A 161 -8.51 25.19 11.97
N LEU A 162 -7.84 24.65 10.95
CA LEU A 162 -6.78 25.36 10.23
C LEU A 162 -7.38 26.61 9.57
N SER A 163 -6.71 27.75 9.67
CA SER A 163 -7.17 28.98 9.01
C SER A 163 -6.91 28.92 7.50
N ARG A 164 -7.85 29.43 6.72
CA ARG A 164 -7.69 29.65 5.28
C ARG A 164 -6.89 30.94 5.05
N THR A 165 -5.69 30.78 4.51
CA THR A 165 -4.76 31.87 4.18
C THR A 165 -4.23 31.65 2.76
N ALA A 166 -3.46 32.60 2.22
CA ALA A 166 -2.81 32.43 0.92
C ALA A 166 -1.92 31.17 0.85
N GLU A 167 -1.30 30.77 1.96
CA GLU A 167 -0.44 29.56 2.04
C GLU A 167 -1.27 28.27 2.01
N THR A 168 -2.44 28.25 2.68
CA THR A 168 -3.29 27.06 2.80
C THR A 168 -4.39 26.98 1.74
N GLU A 169 -4.50 27.98 0.86
CA GLU A 169 -5.57 28.08 -0.14
C GLU A 169 -5.68 26.83 -1.02
N ALA A 170 -4.55 26.33 -1.54
CA ALA A 170 -4.52 25.12 -2.35
C ALA A 170 -5.04 23.89 -1.58
N LEU A 171 -4.78 23.80 -0.26
CA LEU A 171 -5.32 22.72 0.57
C LEU A 171 -6.84 22.85 0.73
N PHE A 172 -7.36 24.06 0.91
CA PHE A 172 -8.79 24.29 1.00
C PHE A 172 -9.53 23.95 -0.30
N VAL A 173 -8.95 24.25 -1.45
CA VAL A 173 -9.48 23.81 -2.75
C VAL A 173 -9.56 22.27 -2.83
N LEU A 174 -8.55 21.56 -2.33
CA LEU A 174 -8.58 20.09 -2.27
C LEU A 174 -9.65 19.56 -1.30
N ILE A 175 -9.81 20.20 -0.13
CA ILE A 175 -10.88 19.86 0.82
C ILE A 175 -12.25 20.06 0.18
N GLU A 176 -12.49 21.19 -0.47
CA GLU A 176 -13.76 21.49 -1.15
C GLU A 176 -14.07 20.48 -2.25
N ARG A 177 -13.06 20.11 -3.05
CA ARG A 177 -13.18 19.06 -4.07
C ARG A 177 -13.52 17.71 -3.45
N ALA A 178 -12.88 17.34 -2.34
CA ALA A 178 -13.14 16.10 -1.62
C ALA A 178 -14.57 16.07 -1.05
N GLU A 179 -15.01 17.14 -0.40
CA GLU A 179 -16.37 17.28 0.11
C GLU A 179 -17.41 17.23 -1.01
N LYS A 180 -17.16 17.92 -2.12
CA LYS A 180 -18.02 17.88 -3.31
C LYS A 180 -18.16 16.45 -3.83
N TRP A 181 -17.02 15.75 -3.98
CA TRP A 181 -17.02 14.36 -4.45
C TRP A 181 -17.88 13.46 -3.53
N LEU A 182 -17.71 13.55 -2.21
CA LEU A 182 -18.51 12.78 -1.25
C LEU A 182 -20.01 13.08 -1.33
N LYS A 183 -20.40 14.33 -1.62
CA LYS A 183 -21.81 14.74 -1.75
C LYS A 183 -22.44 14.22 -3.05
N GLU A 184 -21.70 14.29 -4.15
CA GLU A 184 -22.20 13.98 -5.50
C GLU A 184 -22.05 12.50 -5.88
N ASN A 185 -21.24 11.73 -5.16
CA ASN A 185 -20.99 10.32 -5.45
C ASN A 185 -21.59 9.40 -4.38
N LYS A 186 -22.13 8.27 -4.85
CA LYS A 186 -22.45 7.11 -4.02
C LYS A 186 -21.29 6.11 -4.07
N TYR A 187 -20.99 5.46 -2.95
CA TYR A 187 -20.03 4.37 -2.84
C TYR A 187 -20.60 3.31 -1.90
N THR A 188 -20.26 2.04 -2.17
CA THR A 188 -20.56 0.88 -1.31
C THR A 188 -19.35 0.42 -0.52
N THR A 189 -18.17 0.94 -0.86
CA THR A 189 -16.88 0.65 -0.23
C THR A 189 -16.96 0.77 1.29
N PRO A 190 -16.76 -0.33 2.04
CA PRO A 190 -16.71 -0.29 3.50
C PRO A 190 -15.48 0.48 3.96
N ILE A 191 -15.67 1.38 4.94
CA ILE A 191 -14.59 2.06 5.64
C ILE A 191 -14.46 1.40 7.01
N LEU A 192 -13.31 0.80 7.27
CA LEU A 192 -13.04 0.01 8.46
C LEU A 192 -12.00 0.72 9.35
N LYS A 193 -12.19 0.64 10.66
CA LYS A 193 -11.19 1.10 11.62
C LYS A 193 -10.06 0.07 11.67
N TRP A 194 -8.82 0.53 11.51
CA TRP A 194 -7.65 -0.28 11.81
C TRP A 194 -7.41 -0.26 13.32
N GLU A 195 -7.39 -1.43 13.97
CA GLU A 195 -7.20 -1.54 15.41
C GLU A 195 -5.72 -1.56 15.77
N THR A 196 -5.07 -0.38 15.76
CA THR A 196 -3.62 -0.22 15.95
C THR A 196 -3.09 -0.90 17.22
N ARG A 197 -3.90 -0.95 18.29
CA ARG A 197 -3.53 -1.60 19.55
C ARG A 197 -3.42 -3.12 19.43
N GLU A 198 -4.20 -3.73 18.54
CA GLU A 198 -4.29 -5.18 18.38
C GLU A 198 -3.43 -5.68 17.21
N TRP A 199 -3.36 -4.90 16.14
CA TRP A 199 -2.76 -5.33 14.87
C TRP A 199 -1.43 -4.64 14.55
N GLY A 200 -0.96 -3.76 15.44
CA GLY A 200 0.22 -2.93 15.22
C GLY A 200 -0.07 -1.75 14.29
N GLU A 201 0.99 -1.10 13.82
CA GLU A 201 0.87 0.06 12.95
C GLU A 201 0.20 -0.29 11.62
N ILE A 202 -0.62 0.63 11.13
CA ILE A 202 -1.36 0.42 9.87
C ILE A 202 -0.36 0.24 8.71
N PRO A 203 -0.66 -0.59 7.69
CA PRO A 203 0.27 -0.81 6.58
C PRO A 203 0.72 0.44 5.82
N ALA A 204 -0.06 1.51 5.89
CA ALA A 204 0.26 2.80 5.30
C ALA A 204 1.09 3.73 6.22
N ASP A 205 1.42 3.33 7.45
CA ASP A 205 2.16 4.16 8.42
C ASP A 205 3.52 4.61 7.87
N PHE A 206 3.85 5.89 8.00
CA PHE A 206 5.10 6.46 7.47
C PHE A 206 6.35 6.11 8.28
N GLY A 207 6.21 5.54 9.48
CA GLY A 207 7.33 5.14 10.34
C GLY A 207 8.12 6.30 10.94
N ARG A 208 7.49 7.48 11.08
CA ARG A 208 8.14 8.73 11.51
C ARG A 208 7.48 9.38 12.75
N LYS A 209 6.88 8.55 13.63
CA LYS A 209 6.32 9.00 14.91
C LYS A 209 7.42 9.34 15.91
#